data_AF-A0A0G4M341-F1
#
_entry.id   AF-A0A0G4M341-F1
#
_cell.length_a   1.000
_cell.length_b   1.000
_cell.length_c   1.000
_cell.angle_alpha   90.00
_cell.angle_beta   90.00
_cell.angle_gamma   90.00
#
_symmetry.space_group_name_H-M   'P 1'
#
loop_
_entity.id
_entity.type
_entity.pdbx_description
1 polymer ?
#
loop_
_entity_poly.entity_id
_entity_poly.type
_entity_poly.pdbx_seq_one_letter_code
_entity_poly.pdbx_strand_id
1 'polypeptide(L)'
;MVRLPPAEKLSLVLRKNIRDEWDSKKPDYEKQLSELLGETWTIDINPNAIWPYHNDGYAKESVGSCIKDYVEGVIWQIKYQAEKYPHLAEELNTIASAHVLGMDVEDAEPKTFSYGSVGVQDGKLMMLFRPDALGSNISYAAQEDQLFPALNAVPSDAPLSFLARHSIKTEYDAKIDAVQ
;
A
#
# COMPACT_ATOMS: atom_id res chain seq x y z
N MET A 1 -8.05 -19.35 0.34
CA MET A 1 -6.92 -20.34 0.32
C MET A 1 -6.32 -20.57 1.71
N VAL A 2 -5.47 -21.59 1.89
CA VAL A 2 -4.62 -21.73 3.09
C VAL A 2 -3.33 -20.91 2.91
N ARG A 3 -3.01 -20.05 3.89
CA ARG A 3 -1.78 -19.24 3.89
C ARG A 3 -0.55 -20.13 4.09
N LEU A 4 0.53 -19.84 3.36
CA LEU A 4 1.83 -20.46 3.57
C LEU A 4 2.45 -19.98 4.90
N PRO A 5 3.10 -20.86 5.67
CA PRO A 5 3.79 -20.46 6.88
C PRO A 5 4.98 -19.55 6.54
N PRO A 6 5.32 -18.57 7.39
CA PRO A 6 6.54 -17.80 7.24
C PRO A 6 7.78 -18.69 7.20
N ALA A 7 8.77 -18.31 6.41
CA ALA A 7 10.05 -19.00 6.35
C ALA A 7 10.74 -18.92 7.72
N GLU A 8 11.04 -20.09 8.32
CA GLU A 8 11.78 -20.15 9.58
C GLU A 8 13.18 -19.55 9.45
N LYS A 9 13.82 -19.76 8.28
CA LYS A 9 15.16 -19.26 8.01
C LYS A 9 15.40 -19.04 6.51
N LEU A 10 15.68 -17.79 6.16
CA LEU A 10 16.13 -17.43 4.82
C LEU A 10 17.63 -17.70 4.63
N SER A 11 18.03 -17.95 3.38
CA SER A 11 19.43 -18.15 3.00
C SER A 11 20.29 -16.94 3.38
N LEU A 12 21.61 -17.13 3.47
CA LEU A 12 22.53 -16.01 3.76
C LEU A 12 22.46 -14.92 2.67
N VAL A 13 22.28 -15.32 1.41
CA VAL A 13 22.14 -14.39 0.27
C VAL A 13 20.88 -13.56 0.43
N LEU A 14 19.74 -14.19 0.73
CA LEU A 14 18.47 -13.48 0.93
C LEU A 14 18.50 -12.54 2.13
N ARG A 15 19.06 -12.99 3.26
CA ARG A 15 19.22 -12.13 4.45
C ARG A 15 20.12 -10.93 4.18
N LYS A 16 21.19 -11.12 3.39
CA LYS A 16 22.02 -10.01 2.93
C LYS A 16 21.23 -9.05 2.04
N ASN A 17 20.47 -9.56 1.07
CA ASN A 17 19.64 -8.74 0.19
C ASN A 17 18.59 -7.93 0.99
N ILE A 18 17.92 -8.54 1.96
CA ILE A 18 16.98 -7.84 2.86
C ILE A 18 17.70 -6.72 3.61
N ARG A 19 18.84 -7.02 4.25
CA ARG A 19 19.59 -6.00 5.00
C ARG A 19 20.03 -4.83 4.10
N ASP A 20 20.59 -5.15 2.95
CA ASP A 20 21.25 -4.16 2.08
C ASP A 20 20.23 -3.34 1.28
N GLU A 21 19.14 -3.95 0.82
CA GLU A 21 18.16 -3.31 -0.07
C GLU A 21 16.86 -2.88 0.61
N TRP A 22 16.50 -3.47 1.75
CA TRP A 22 15.26 -3.17 2.45
C TRP A 22 15.52 -2.49 3.80
N ASP A 23 16.13 -3.18 4.76
CA ASP A 23 16.27 -2.69 6.15
C ASP A 23 17.05 -1.36 6.21
N SER A 24 18.09 -1.21 5.38
CA SER A 24 18.92 0.01 5.31
C SER A 24 18.17 1.23 4.78
N LYS A 25 17.15 1.02 3.92
CA LYS A 25 16.40 2.09 3.22
C LYS A 25 15.04 2.36 3.84
N LYS A 26 14.52 1.43 4.63
CA LYS A 26 13.22 1.54 5.32
C LYS A 26 13.03 2.90 6.02
N PRO A 27 13.99 3.46 6.78
CA PRO A 27 13.82 4.76 7.43
C PRO A 27 13.58 5.91 6.44
N ASP A 28 14.23 5.87 5.26
CA ASP A 28 14.06 6.89 4.23
C ASP A 28 12.68 6.79 3.57
N TYR A 29 12.11 5.58 3.42
CA TYR A 29 10.75 5.41 2.93
C TYR A 29 9.69 5.81 3.95
N GLU A 30 9.89 5.49 5.24
CA GLU A 30 9.02 5.96 6.33
C GLU A 30 8.98 7.49 6.37
N LYS A 31 10.15 8.14 6.22
CA LYS A 31 10.24 9.59 6.12
C LYS A 31 9.50 10.13 4.90
N GLN A 32 9.73 9.57 3.71
CA GLN A 32 9.05 10.01 2.48
C GLN A 32 7.53 9.89 2.58
N LEU A 33 7.04 8.76 3.10
CA LEU A 33 5.61 8.53 3.29
C LEU A 33 5.02 9.50 4.32
N SER A 34 5.72 9.73 5.42
CA SER A 34 5.29 10.66 6.47
C SER A 34 5.21 12.10 5.96
N GLU A 35 6.22 12.54 5.21
CA GLU A 35 6.24 13.87 4.59
C GLU A 35 5.12 14.05 3.56
N LEU A 36 4.86 13.01 2.77
CA LEU A 36 3.80 13.00 1.76
C LEU A 36 2.39 13.07 2.37
N LEU A 37 2.18 12.40 3.50
CA LEU A 37 0.87 12.29 4.15
C LEU A 37 0.66 13.30 5.28
N GLY A 38 1.70 14.04 5.67
CA GLY A 38 1.64 15.06 6.71
C GLY A 38 1.54 14.53 8.14
N GLU A 39 1.61 13.22 8.35
CA GLU A 39 1.56 12.54 9.65
C GLU A 39 2.68 11.51 9.78
N THR A 40 2.97 11.02 10.99
CA THR A 40 4.03 10.03 11.20
C THR A 40 3.54 8.65 10.78
N TRP A 41 4.11 8.14 9.69
CA TRP A 41 3.85 6.81 9.15
C TRP A 41 5.04 5.88 9.33
N THR A 42 4.77 4.62 9.66
CA THR A 42 5.79 3.56 9.77
C THR A 42 5.53 2.45 8.76
N ILE A 43 6.53 1.62 8.49
CA ILE A 43 6.39 0.46 7.60
C ILE A 43 6.57 -0.83 8.41
N ASP A 44 5.62 -1.75 8.32
CA ASP A 44 5.66 -3.04 9.02
C ASP A 44 5.48 -4.18 8.01
N ILE A 45 6.61 -4.66 7.49
CA ILE A 45 6.66 -5.73 6.50
C ILE A 45 7.60 -6.81 7.00
N ASN A 46 7.13 -8.07 7.00
CA ASN A 46 7.91 -9.24 7.39
C ASN A 46 8.38 -10.04 6.16
N PRO A 47 9.65 -9.92 5.73
CA PRO A 47 10.15 -10.64 4.56
C PRO A 47 10.02 -12.17 4.65
N ASN A 48 10.06 -12.74 5.87
CA ASN A 48 9.88 -14.17 6.07
C ASN A 48 8.45 -14.62 5.78
N ALA A 49 7.45 -13.75 5.96
CA ALA A 49 6.07 -14.03 5.60
C ALA A 49 5.82 -13.87 4.09
N ILE A 50 6.59 -13.01 3.42
CA ILE A 50 6.44 -12.73 1.98
C ILE A 50 7.16 -13.76 1.11
N TRP A 51 8.42 -14.09 1.45
CA TRP A 51 9.26 -14.95 0.61
C TRP A 51 8.66 -16.33 0.25
N PRO A 52 7.89 -17.03 1.11
CA PRO A 52 7.26 -18.30 0.76
C PRO A 52 6.39 -18.26 -0.50
N TYR A 53 5.90 -17.09 -0.90
CA TYR A 53 5.08 -16.88 -2.10
C TYR A 53 5.92 -16.51 -3.33
N HIS A 54 7.24 -16.73 -3.32
CA HIS A 54 8.08 -16.48 -4.48
C HIS A 54 7.64 -17.35 -5.66
N ASN A 55 7.60 -16.76 -6.86
CA ASN A 55 7.58 -17.50 -8.13
C ASN A 55 9.02 -17.74 -8.61
N ASP A 56 9.22 -18.20 -9.84
CA ASP A 56 10.55 -18.27 -10.46
C ASP A 56 11.09 -16.90 -10.92
N GLY A 57 10.51 -15.81 -10.43
CA GLY A 57 10.98 -14.45 -10.60
C GLY A 57 11.96 -13.99 -9.51
N TYR A 58 12.30 -12.71 -9.55
CA TYR A 58 13.41 -12.17 -8.74
C TYR A 58 13.16 -12.17 -7.24
N ALA A 59 11.91 -12.26 -6.77
CA ALA A 59 11.60 -12.41 -5.34
C ALA A 59 12.25 -13.67 -4.72
N LYS A 60 12.48 -14.72 -5.52
CA LYS A 60 13.15 -15.96 -5.10
C LYS A 60 14.58 -15.72 -4.62
N GLU A 61 15.29 -14.81 -5.28
CA GLU A 61 16.71 -14.53 -5.05
C GLU A 61 16.94 -13.19 -4.33
N SER A 62 15.98 -12.27 -4.42
CA SER A 62 16.12 -10.85 -4.05
C SER A 62 14.83 -10.27 -3.45
N VAL A 63 14.26 -10.93 -2.42
CA VAL A 63 13.01 -10.51 -1.78
C VAL A 63 13.07 -9.12 -1.14
N GLY A 64 14.24 -8.70 -0.62
CA GLY A 64 14.43 -7.34 -0.10
C GLY A 64 14.26 -6.29 -1.19
N SER A 65 14.85 -6.51 -2.36
CA SER A 65 14.65 -5.65 -3.53
C SER A 65 13.19 -5.65 -3.99
N CYS A 66 12.53 -6.81 -3.96
CA CYS A 66 11.11 -6.91 -4.32
C CYS A 66 10.23 -6.07 -3.38
N ILE A 67 10.39 -6.19 -2.06
CA ILE A 67 9.66 -5.39 -1.07
C ILE A 67 9.92 -3.89 -1.28
N LYS A 68 11.20 -3.52 -1.51
CA LYS A 68 11.60 -2.15 -1.80
C LYS A 68 10.85 -1.60 -3.02
N ASP A 69 10.74 -2.36 -4.10
CA ASP A 69 10.02 -1.93 -5.31
C ASP A 69 8.49 -1.78 -5.06
N TYR A 70 7.89 -2.61 -4.19
CA TYR A 70 6.48 -2.43 -3.77
C TYR A 70 6.27 -1.12 -3.05
N VAL A 71 7.12 -0.81 -2.08
CA VAL A 71 7.03 0.43 -1.30
C VAL A 71 7.26 1.66 -2.18
N GLU A 72 8.29 1.63 -3.04
CA GLU A 72 8.54 2.70 -4.02
C GLU A 72 7.34 2.91 -4.95
N GLY A 73 6.74 1.83 -5.43
CA GLY A 73 5.56 1.87 -6.29
C GLY A 73 4.35 2.54 -5.62
N VAL A 74 4.07 2.18 -4.36
CA VAL A 74 2.95 2.77 -3.62
C VAL A 74 3.19 4.24 -3.29
N ILE A 75 4.39 4.60 -2.81
CA ILE A 75 4.73 6.01 -2.53
C ILE A 75 4.59 6.85 -3.81
N TRP A 76 5.08 6.34 -4.95
CA TRP A 76 4.95 7.02 -6.24
C TRP A 76 3.48 7.23 -6.65
N GLN A 77 2.64 6.20 -6.50
CA GLN A 77 1.21 6.29 -6.84
C GLN A 77 0.47 7.28 -5.94
N ILE A 78 0.72 7.26 -4.62
CA ILE A 78 0.10 8.21 -3.69
C ILE A 78 0.52 9.62 -4.05
N LYS A 79 1.82 9.85 -4.33
CA LYS A 79 2.32 11.16 -4.73
C LYS A 79 1.64 11.65 -6.01
N TYR A 80 1.58 10.80 -7.04
CA TYR A 80 0.95 11.12 -8.32
C TYR A 80 -0.55 11.45 -8.17
N GLN A 81 -1.25 10.73 -7.30
CA GLN A 81 -2.67 10.98 -7.05
C GLN A 81 -2.90 12.21 -6.16
N ALA A 82 -2.03 12.48 -5.19
CA ALA A 82 -2.15 13.66 -4.32
C ALA A 82 -2.03 14.98 -5.11
N GLU A 83 -1.29 15.00 -6.23
CA GLU A 83 -1.27 16.14 -7.16
C GLU A 83 -2.64 16.44 -7.79
N LYS A 84 -3.47 15.42 -7.98
CA LYS A 84 -4.83 15.54 -8.55
C LYS A 84 -5.91 15.68 -7.49
N TYR A 85 -5.71 15.06 -6.32
CA TYR A 85 -6.67 14.96 -5.23
C TYR A 85 -6.06 15.52 -3.94
N PRO A 86 -6.08 16.85 -3.72
CA PRO A 86 -5.44 17.50 -2.57
C PRO A 86 -5.89 17.00 -1.18
N HIS A 87 -7.06 16.37 -1.08
CA HIS A 87 -7.58 15.79 0.17
C HIS A 87 -7.24 14.30 0.36
N LEU A 88 -6.43 13.70 -0.52
CA LEU A 88 -6.09 12.29 -0.44
C LEU A 88 -5.29 11.94 0.83
N ALA A 89 -4.40 12.83 1.28
CA ALA A 89 -3.62 12.61 2.50
C ALA A 89 -4.52 12.55 3.75
N GLU A 90 -5.45 13.51 3.89
CA GLU A 90 -6.44 13.55 4.98
C GLU A 90 -7.30 12.28 5.00
N GLU A 91 -7.74 11.84 3.82
CA GLU A 91 -8.51 10.61 3.67
C GLU A 91 -7.70 9.38 4.10
N LEU A 92 -6.44 9.26 3.66
CA LEU A 92 -5.57 8.16 4.01
C LEU A 92 -5.28 8.11 5.51
N ASN A 93 -4.99 9.24 6.15
CA ASN A 93 -4.77 9.29 7.61
C ASN A 93 -6.04 8.92 8.38
N THR A 94 -7.22 9.30 7.88
CA THR A 94 -8.50 8.95 8.52
C THR A 94 -8.78 7.45 8.42
N ILE A 95 -8.63 6.89 7.23
CA ILE A 95 -9.04 5.50 6.94
C ILE A 95 -7.98 4.51 7.44
N ALA A 96 -6.71 4.80 7.22
CA ALA A 96 -5.59 4.02 7.71
C ALA A 96 -5.03 4.65 9.00
N SER A 97 -5.89 4.75 10.01
CA SER A 97 -5.66 5.44 11.28
C SER A 97 -4.53 4.86 12.14
N ALA A 98 -4.02 3.68 11.80
CA ALA A 98 -2.83 3.13 12.46
C ALA A 98 -1.53 3.77 11.94
N HIS A 99 -1.58 4.46 10.80
CA HIS A 99 -0.43 5.06 10.12
C HIS A 99 0.71 4.06 9.89
N VAL A 100 0.33 2.87 9.41
CA VAL A 100 1.24 1.78 9.07
C VAL A 100 1.00 1.37 7.62
N LEU A 101 2.07 1.34 6.84
CA LEU A 101 2.11 0.64 5.56
C LEU A 101 2.61 -0.78 5.77
N GLY A 102 1.81 -1.78 5.40
CA GLY A 102 2.17 -3.20 5.47
C GLY A 102 2.13 -3.88 4.11
N MET A 103 2.47 -5.16 4.11
CA MET A 103 2.40 -6.03 2.93
C MET A 103 1.94 -7.42 3.34
N ASP A 104 1.00 -7.99 2.61
CA ASP A 104 0.48 -9.33 2.87
C ASP A 104 -0.04 -9.99 1.59
N VAL A 105 -0.31 -11.28 1.66
CA VAL A 105 -0.94 -12.05 0.60
C VAL A 105 -2.47 -11.83 0.58
N GLU A 106 -3.07 -11.83 -0.61
CA GLU A 106 -4.52 -11.85 -0.75
C GLU A 106 -5.11 -13.22 -0.37
N ASP A 107 -5.94 -13.25 0.67
CA ASP A 107 -6.65 -14.44 1.14
C ASP A 107 -8.13 -14.50 0.73
N ALA A 108 -8.66 -13.45 0.09
CA ALA A 108 -10.02 -13.38 -0.42
C ALA A 108 -10.33 -14.51 -1.43
N GLU A 109 -11.59 -14.96 -1.41
CA GLU A 109 -12.16 -15.93 -2.36
C GLU A 109 -13.59 -15.47 -2.76
N PRO A 110 -13.86 -15.19 -4.05
CA PRO A 110 -12.92 -15.21 -5.17
C PRO A 110 -11.85 -14.11 -5.08
N LYS A 111 -10.75 -14.27 -5.83
CA LYS A 111 -9.72 -13.25 -5.97
C LYS A 111 -10.30 -11.97 -6.56
N THR A 112 -9.86 -10.83 -6.03
CA THR A 112 -10.41 -9.50 -6.33
C THR A 112 -9.56 -8.73 -7.34
N PHE A 113 -8.32 -9.14 -7.57
CA PHE A 113 -7.41 -8.53 -8.54
C PHE A 113 -6.51 -9.56 -9.25
N SER A 114 -5.81 -9.12 -10.30
CA SER A 114 -5.00 -9.97 -11.19
C SER A 114 -3.53 -10.13 -10.77
N TYR A 115 -2.96 -9.18 -10.02
CA TYR A 115 -1.55 -9.23 -9.60
C TYR A 115 -1.36 -8.74 -8.16
N GLY A 116 -1.68 -7.46 -7.94
CA GLY A 116 -1.61 -6.80 -6.65
C GLY A 116 -2.65 -5.68 -6.58
N SER A 117 -2.99 -5.31 -5.36
CA SER A 117 -3.84 -4.18 -5.02
C SER A 117 -3.36 -3.59 -3.70
N VAL A 118 -4.04 -2.56 -3.23
CA VAL A 118 -4.01 -2.13 -1.83
C VAL A 118 -5.34 -2.48 -1.16
N GLY A 119 -5.30 -2.56 0.17
CA GLY A 119 -6.46 -2.74 1.03
C GLY A 119 -6.21 -2.04 2.36
N VAL A 120 -7.24 -1.95 3.21
CA VAL A 120 -7.09 -1.44 4.57
C VAL A 120 -7.50 -2.56 5.53
N GLN A 121 -6.61 -2.91 6.44
CA GLN A 121 -6.80 -3.99 7.42
C GLN A 121 -6.36 -3.51 8.78
N ASP A 122 -7.24 -3.58 9.78
CA ASP A 122 -6.98 -3.11 11.14
C ASP A 122 -6.44 -1.66 11.20
N GLY A 123 -6.96 -0.79 10.34
CA GLY A 123 -6.52 0.60 10.20
C GLY A 123 -5.13 0.78 9.57
N LYS A 124 -4.53 -0.26 8.99
CA LYS A 124 -3.26 -0.20 8.26
C LYS A 124 -3.52 -0.19 6.76
N LEU A 125 -2.74 0.58 6.00
CA LEU A 125 -2.72 0.47 4.54
C LEU A 125 -1.87 -0.74 4.16
N MET A 126 -2.45 -1.72 3.48
CA MET A 126 -1.81 -2.99 3.15
C MET A 126 -1.59 -3.10 1.65
N MET A 127 -0.36 -3.35 1.24
CA MET A 127 -0.05 -3.83 -0.11
C MET A 127 -0.38 -5.32 -0.20
N LEU A 128 -1.33 -5.68 -1.06
CA LEU A 128 -1.78 -7.04 -1.23
C LEU A 128 -1.25 -7.59 -2.55
N PHE A 129 -0.65 -8.77 -2.52
CA PHE A 129 -0.24 -9.48 -3.73
C PHE A 129 -0.93 -10.83 -3.82
N ARG A 130 -1.16 -11.30 -5.05
CA ARG A 130 -1.65 -12.66 -5.24
C ARG A 130 -0.55 -13.67 -4.95
N PRO A 131 -0.89 -14.83 -4.38
CA PRO A 131 0.07 -15.89 -4.05
C PRO A 131 0.95 -16.34 -5.23
N ASP A 132 0.43 -16.27 -6.45
CA ASP A 132 1.08 -16.69 -7.70
C ASP A 132 1.72 -15.54 -8.48
N ALA A 133 1.61 -14.30 -8.00
CA ALA A 133 2.00 -13.09 -8.72
C ALA A 133 2.93 -12.15 -7.92
N LEU A 134 3.58 -12.63 -6.86
CA LEU A 134 4.55 -11.83 -6.11
C LEU A 134 5.61 -11.24 -7.06
N GLY A 135 5.83 -9.93 -6.95
CA GLY A 135 6.82 -9.20 -7.75
C GLY A 135 6.36 -8.86 -9.18
N SER A 136 5.10 -9.08 -9.52
CA SER A 136 4.55 -8.78 -10.85
C SER A 136 3.72 -7.50 -10.82
N ASN A 137 3.93 -6.60 -11.80
CA ASN A 137 3.10 -5.41 -12.00
C ASN A 137 2.92 -4.54 -10.75
N ILE A 138 4.00 -4.44 -9.98
CA ILE A 138 4.05 -3.88 -8.64
C ILE A 138 3.54 -2.43 -8.58
N SER A 139 3.92 -1.61 -9.56
CA SER A 139 3.54 -0.19 -9.62
C SER A 139 2.04 0.04 -9.82
N TYR A 140 1.28 -0.96 -10.26
CA TYR A 140 -0.18 -0.85 -10.44
C TYR A 140 -0.97 -1.15 -9.17
N ALA A 141 -0.34 -1.68 -8.12
CA ALA A 141 -1.06 -2.11 -6.91
C ALA A 141 -1.80 -0.97 -6.19
N ALA A 142 -1.30 0.27 -6.26
CA ALA A 142 -1.92 1.44 -5.63
C ALA A 142 -2.42 2.48 -6.66
N GLN A 143 -2.60 2.11 -7.92
CA GLN A 143 -3.17 3.03 -8.91
C GLN A 143 -4.62 3.40 -8.56
N GLU A 144 -5.14 4.45 -9.18
CA GLU A 144 -6.44 5.05 -8.84
C GLU A 144 -7.60 4.04 -8.75
N ASP A 145 -7.66 3.09 -9.69
CA ASP A 145 -8.69 2.05 -9.76
C ASP A 145 -8.53 0.91 -8.72
N GLN A 146 -7.43 0.89 -7.97
CA GLN A 146 -7.22 -0.01 -6.83
C GLN A 146 -7.34 0.76 -5.50
N LEU A 147 -6.72 1.94 -5.41
CA LEU A 147 -6.65 2.72 -4.19
C LEU A 147 -8.03 3.21 -3.75
N PHE A 148 -8.80 3.86 -4.63
CA PHE A 148 -10.07 4.45 -4.20
C PHE A 148 -11.13 3.42 -3.84
N PRO A 149 -11.28 2.29 -4.56
CA PRO A 149 -12.13 1.21 -4.10
C PRO A 149 -11.70 0.67 -2.72
N ALA A 150 -10.39 0.53 -2.46
CA ALA A 150 -9.89 0.10 -1.16
C ALA A 150 -10.27 1.07 -0.03
N LEU A 151 -10.18 2.39 -0.26
CA LEU A 151 -10.60 3.40 0.71
C LEU A 151 -12.12 3.34 0.97
N ASN A 152 -12.92 3.15 -0.09
CA ASN A 152 -14.38 3.09 0.02
C ASN A 152 -14.90 1.78 0.62
N ALA A 153 -14.10 0.71 0.61
CA ALA A 153 -14.47 -0.56 1.20
C ALA A 153 -14.42 -0.55 2.73
N VAL A 154 -13.72 0.42 3.33
CA VAL A 154 -13.66 0.57 4.79
C VAL A 154 -15.00 1.09 5.32
N PRO A 155 -15.64 0.38 6.27
CA PRO A 155 -16.86 0.88 6.89
C PRO A 155 -16.66 2.28 7.47
N SER A 156 -17.52 3.20 7.06
CA SER A 156 -17.45 4.61 7.43
C SER A 156 -18.86 5.15 7.59
N ASP A 157 -19.05 6.06 8.55
CA ASP A 157 -20.29 6.81 8.72
C ASP A 157 -20.50 7.85 7.61
N ALA A 158 -19.50 8.08 6.75
CA ALA A 158 -19.61 8.94 5.59
C ALA A 158 -20.29 8.19 4.43
N PRO A 159 -21.52 8.56 4.04
CA PRO A 159 -22.33 7.77 3.10
C PRO A 159 -21.87 7.87 1.63
N LEU A 160 -20.91 8.75 1.33
CA LEU A 160 -20.45 9.06 -0.02
C LEU A 160 -19.06 8.49 -0.26
N SER A 161 -18.72 8.15 -1.50
CA SER A 161 -17.36 7.71 -1.85
C SER A 161 -16.32 8.82 -1.68
N PHE A 162 -15.04 8.48 -1.59
CA PHE A 162 -13.93 9.45 -1.55
C PHE A 162 -14.03 10.47 -2.70
N LEU A 163 -14.24 10.02 -3.94
CA LEU A 163 -14.38 10.91 -5.09
C LEU A 163 -15.56 11.88 -4.94
N ALA A 164 -16.70 11.42 -4.40
CA ALA A 164 -17.85 12.27 -4.15
C ALA A 164 -17.57 13.30 -3.03
N ARG A 165 -16.94 12.86 -1.93
CA ARG A 165 -16.51 13.77 -0.84
C ARG A 165 -15.50 14.80 -1.32
N HIS A 166 -14.55 14.37 -2.15
CA HIS A 166 -13.56 15.24 -2.76
C HIS A 166 -14.20 16.31 -3.64
N SER A 167 -15.10 15.91 -4.55
CA SER A 167 -15.81 16.84 -5.45
C SER A 167 -16.65 17.86 -4.67
N ILE A 168 -17.32 17.44 -3.58
CA ILE A 168 -18.07 18.37 -2.72
C ILE A 168 -17.12 19.42 -2.11
N LYS A 169 -16.01 18.99 -1.51
CA LYS A 169 -15.03 19.90 -0.89
C LYS A 169 -14.45 20.90 -1.89
N THR A 170 -14.09 20.45 -3.10
CA THR A 170 -13.36 21.30 -4.07
C THR A 170 -14.25 22.08 -5.01
N GLU A 171 -15.44 21.58 -5.37
CA GLU A 171 -16.30 22.21 -6.37
C GLU A 171 -17.53 22.87 -5.78
N TYR A 172 -18.05 22.40 -4.65
CA TYR A 172 -19.23 22.98 -4.01
C TYR A 172 -18.84 23.89 -2.86
N ASP A 173 -18.18 23.37 -1.82
CA ASP A 173 -17.85 24.13 -0.60
C ASP A 173 -16.96 25.34 -0.93
N ALA A 174 -15.89 25.11 -1.70
CA ALA A 174 -14.99 26.19 -2.12
C ALA A 174 -15.66 27.27 -3.00
N LYS A 175 -16.79 26.96 -3.65
CA LYS A 175 -17.49 27.90 -4.54
C LYS A 175 -18.70 28.55 -3.88
N ILE A 176 -19.39 27.90 -2.96
CA ILE A 176 -20.56 28.48 -2.29
C ILE A 176 -20.16 29.59 -1.32
N ASP A 177 -18.99 29.48 -0.69
CA ASP A 177 -18.40 30.53 0.13
C ASP A 177 -18.08 31.80 -0.70
N ALA A 178 -17.93 31.69 -2.03
CA ALA A 178 -17.70 32.83 -2.91
C ALA A 178 -19.00 33.54 -3.34
N VAL A 179 -20.18 33.02 -2.96
CA VAL A 179 -21.51 33.56 -3.35
C VAL A 179 -22.31 34.04 -2.12
N GLN A 180 -21.76 33.93 -0.91
CA GLN A 180 -22.30 34.54 0.32
C GLN A 180 -21.61 35.87 0.65
#